data_AF-A0A0W7W931-F1
#
_entry.id   AF-A0A0W7W931-F1
#
_cell.length_a   1.000
_cell.length_b   1.000
_cell.length_c   1.000
_cell.angle_alpha   90.00
_cell.angle_beta   90.00
_cell.angle_gamma   90.00
#
_symmetry.space_group_name_H-M   'P 1'
#
loop_
_entity.id
_entity.type
_entity.pdbx_description
1 polymer ?
#
loop_
_entity_poly.entity_id
_entity_poly.type
_entity_poly.pdbx_seq_one_letter_code
_entity_poly.pdbx_strand_id
1 'polypeptide(L)'
;MAVPQFLRRFITPGRPERAALYTVALGAAALIDPAKLTPGGRAAYRLALAGITAAVVAGDTPRELGPQGRAAAATVAGGAVLGLAEAGEALDGTLQRSLARRGVRRPRLVFAAVTAGLAFATELPALLANRRGVSYRSGNSQHMAVVDHVPFGEVPEGARTLITGMLDFSADPGSEALRAQLASARERLGDGGSGSFDTIDIVVLDAEALPRAVPHRQQFPVVAEFADPNTGSPRVVRLGIDGGSLAQLTIEADDRAADSPWLWPERWPALAEVTFSVEGSEPVNSRAAKLARAAGRD
;
A
#
# COMPACT_ATOMS: atom_id res chain seq x y z
N MET A 1 -7.25 5.09 30.73
CA MET A 1 -8.60 4.47 30.64
C MET A 1 -8.55 3.33 29.64
N ALA A 2 -8.94 2.11 30.04
CA ALA A 2 -8.98 0.97 29.13
C ALA A 2 -10.15 1.16 28.14
N VAL A 3 -9.85 1.18 26.84
CA VAL A 3 -10.88 1.18 25.79
C VAL A 3 -11.64 -0.15 25.88
N PRO A 4 -12.98 -0.14 26.06
CA PRO A 4 -13.79 -1.34 26.12
C PRO A 4 -13.47 -2.31 24.98
N GLN A 5 -13.35 -3.61 25.28
CA GLN A 5 -13.05 -4.65 24.27
C GLN A 5 -14.02 -4.63 23.07
N PHE A 6 -15.26 -4.20 23.30
CA PHE A 6 -16.25 -3.95 22.26
C PHE A 6 -15.76 -2.93 21.23
N LEU A 7 -15.31 -1.74 21.67
CA LEU A 7 -14.78 -0.69 20.79
C LEU A 7 -13.52 -1.12 20.02
N ARG A 8 -12.65 -1.95 20.64
CA ARG A 8 -11.48 -2.50 19.93
C ARG A 8 -11.87 -3.38 18.74
N ARG A 9 -12.94 -4.17 18.85
CA ARG A 9 -13.41 -5.03 17.75
C ARG A 9 -13.88 -4.23 16.53
N PHE A 10 -14.45 -3.05 16.73
CA PHE A 10 -14.97 -2.20 15.64
C PHE A 10 -13.95 -1.26 15.02
N ILE A 11 -12.83 -1.00 15.70
CA ILE A 11 -11.79 -0.09 15.19
C ILE A 11 -10.68 -0.88 14.46
N THR A 12 -10.56 -2.19 14.72
CA THR A 12 -9.50 -3.01 14.12
C THR A 12 -9.76 -3.23 12.62
N PRO A 13 -8.82 -2.85 11.73
CA PRO A 13 -8.92 -3.09 10.29
C PRO A 13 -9.05 -4.58 9.95
N GLY A 14 -9.69 -4.90 8.82
CA GLY A 14 -9.76 -6.28 8.29
C GLY A 14 -10.75 -7.21 9.00
N ARG A 15 -11.58 -6.69 9.91
CA ARG A 15 -12.67 -7.46 10.55
C ARG A 15 -14.00 -7.27 9.83
N PRO A 16 -14.76 -8.35 9.58
CA PRO A 16 -16.06 -8.26 8.91
C PRO A 16 -17.07 -7.42 9.70
N GLU A 17 -16.99 -7.40 11.03
CA GLU A 17 -17.89 -6.61 11.88
C GLU A 17 -17.67 -5.10 11.72
N ARG A 18 -16.40 -4.66 11.56
CA ARG A 18 -16.07 -3.27 11.27
C ARG A 18 -16.59 -2.89 9.88
N ALA A 19 -16.29 -3.71 8.87
CA ALA A 19 -16.72 -3.45 7.49
C ALA A 19 -18.25 -3.32 7.39
N ALA A 20 -18.98 -4.22 8.04
CA ALA A 20 -20.44 -4.17 8.13
C ALA A 20 -20.93 -2.91 8.84
N LEU A 21 -20.38 -2.60 10.03
CA LEU A 21 -20.80 -1.42 10.79
C LEU A 21 -20.52 -0.12 10.02
N TYR A 22 -19.34 0.01 9.42
CA TYR A 22 -18.95 1.20 8.67
C TYR A 22 -19.84 1.40 7.44
N THR A 23 -20.06 0.33 6.68
CA THR A 23 -20.95 0.31 5.51
C THR A 23 -22.37 0.72 5.89
N VAL A 24 -22.91 0.13 6.96
CA VAL A 24 -24.27 0.44 7.45
C VAL A 24 -24.34 1.87 7.96
N ALA A 25 -23.35 2.34 8.73
CA ALA A 25 -23.33 3.68 9.28
C ALA A 25 -23.30 4.75 8.18
N LEU A 26 -22.43 4.60 7.18
CA LEU A 26 -22.35 5.54 6.07
C LEU A 26 -23.56 5.45 5.13
N GLY A 27 -24.06 4.25 4.85
CA GLY A 27 -25.29 4.05 4.08
C GLY A 27 -26.49 4.70 4.76
N ALA A 28 -26.64 4.52 6.08
CA ALA A 28 -27.69 5.14 6.87
C ALA A 28 -27.53 6.67 6.91
N ALA A 29 -26.31 7.19 7.06
CA ALA A 29 -26.04 8.62 7.00
C ALA A 29 -26.42 9.23 5.65
N ALA A 30 -26.26 8.50 4.54
CA ALA A 30 -26.65 8.94 3.20
C ALA A 30 -28.18 8.91 2.96
N LEU A 31 -28.96 8.23 3.81
CA LEU A 31 -30.42 8.32 3.79
C LEU A 31 -30.93 9.67 4.33
N ILE A 32 -30.14 10.33 5.17
CA ILE A 32 -30.49 11.61 5.78
C ILE A 32 -30.37 12.71 4.74
N ASP A 33 -31.39 13.58 4.67
CA ASP A 33 -31.39 14.75 3.82
C ASP A 33 -30.98 15.99 4.64
N PRO A 34 -29.73 16.47 4.54
CA PRO A 34 -29.24 17.56 5.38
C PRO A 34 -29.98 18.89 5.13
N ALA A 35 -30.60 19.05 3.95
CA ALA A 35 -31.39 20.23 3.62
C ALA A 35 -32.69 20.32 4.45
N LYS A 36 -33.19 19.18 4.95
CA LYS A 36 -34.41 19.11 5.77
C LYS A 36 -34.15 19.16 7.28
N LEU A 37 -32.89 19.16 7.70
CA LEU A 37 -32.51 19.25 9.10
C LEU A 37 -32.59 20.68 9.61
N THR A 38 -32.95 20.83 10.89
CA THR A 38 -32.77 22.08 11.63
C THR A 38 -31.28 22.42 11.74
N PRO A 39 -30.89 23.68 12.04
CA PRO A 39 -29.48 24.06 12.19
C PRO A 39 -28.72 23.17 13.19
N GLY A 40 -29.34 22.87 14.35
CA GLY A 40 -28.76 21.97 15.34
C GLY A 40 -28.66 20.52 14.85
N GLY A 41 -29.68 20.02 14.14
CA GLY A 41 -29.64 18.69 13.52
C GLY A 41 -28.54 18.57 12.46
N ARG A 42 -28.32 19.63 11.67
CA ARG A 42 -27.26 19.69 10.68
C ARG A 42 -25.87 19.72 11.32
N ALA A 43 -25.70 20.49 12.40
CA ALA A 43 -24.45 20.47 13.17
C ALA A 43 -24.16 19.07 13.75
N ALA A 44 -25.16 18.42 14.34
CA ALA A 44 -25.04 17.06 14.84
C ALA A 44 -24.68 16.05 13.74
N TYR A 45 -25.31 16.17 12.56
CA TYR A 45 -25.00 15.34 11.40
C TYR A 45 -23.55 15.51 10.93
N ARG A 46 -23.08 16.76 10.79
CA ARG A 46 -21.69 17.07 10.41
C ARG A 46 -20.69 16.52 11.41
N LEU A 47 -20.96 16.69 12.71
CA LEU A 47 -20.12 16.14 13.79
C LEU A 47 -20.09 14.60 13.77
N ALA A 48 -21.23 13.95 13.50
CA ALA A 48 -21.29 12.51 13.38
C ALA A 48 -20.43 12.00 12.22
N LEU A 49 -20.54 12.60 11.03
CA LEU A 49 -19.72 12.24 9.87
C LEU A 49 -18.22 12.49 10.12
N ALA A 50 -17.90 13.64 10.72
CA ALA A 50 -16.52 13.98 11.08
C ALA A 50 -15.96 12.98 12.10
N GLY A 51 -16.74 12.61 13.11
CA GLY A 51 -16.36 11.63 14.12
C GLY A 51 -16.16 10.23 13.54
N ILE A 52 -17.06 9.77 12.67
CA ILE A 52 -16.92 8.49 11.96
C ILE A 52 -15.63 8.48 11.13
N THR A 53 -15.38 9.55 10.38
CA THR A 53 -14.18 9.68 9.53
C THR A 53 -12.91 9.70 10.38
N ALA A 54 -12.88 10.51 11.44
CA ALA A 54 -11.77 10.57 12.38
C ALA A 54 -11.49 9.21 13.04
N ALA A 55 -12.54 8.47 13.43
CA ALA A 55 -12.39 7.14 14.04
C ALA A 55 -11.83 6.10 13.06
N VAL A 56 -12.26 6.14 11.79
CA VAL A 56 -11.75 5.26 10.73
C VAL A 56 -10.28 5.57 10.45
N VAL A 57 -9.95 6.85 10.23
CA VAL A 57 -8.56 7.28 10.02
C VAL A 57 -7.71 6.89 11.22
N ALA A 58 -8.13 7.18 12.45
CA ALA A 58 -7.40 6.74 13.64
C ALA A 58 -7.17 5.22 13.68
N GLY A 59 -8.12 4.42 13.21
CA GLY A 59 -8.05 2.96 13.15
C GLY A 59 -7.14 2.43 12.05
N ASP A 60 -7.08 3.12 10.91
CA ASP A 60 -6.28 2.75 9.73
C ASP A 60 -4.87 3.33 9.74
N THR A 61 -4.66 4.40 10.49
CA THR A 61 -3.33 4.98 10.69
C THR A 61 -2.42 3.97 11.42
N PRO A 62 -1.18 3.74 10.94
CA PRO A 62 -0.23 2.80 11.54
C PRO A 62 -0.04 3.02 13.04
N ARG A 63 0.23 1.93 13.78
CA ARG A 63 0.49 2.03 15.23
C ARG A 63 1.83 2.70 15.54
N GLU A 64 2.77 2.65 14.60
CA GLU A 64 4.12 3.22 14.67
C GLU A 64 4.11 4.73 14.93
N LEU A 65 3.08 5.43 14.45
CA LEU A 65 2.84 6.86 14.72
C LEU A 65 2.59 7.22 16.19
N GLY A 66 2.42 6.19 17.02
CA GLY A 66 2.02 6.34 18.40
C GLY A 66 0.62 6.95 18.56
N PRO A 67 0.16 7.15 19.80
CA PRO A 67 -1.16 7.71 20.06
C PRO A 67 -1.34 9.15 19.55
N GLN A 68 -0.26 9.94 19.55
CA GLN A 68 -0.31 11.35 19.18
C GLN A 68 -0.43 11.55 17.66
N GLY A 69 0.37 10.84 16.84
CA GLY A 69 0.27 10.92 15.38
C GLY A 69 -1.09 10.45 14.86
N ARG A 70 -1.63 9.38 15.45
CA ARG A 70 -2.98 8.90 15.13
C ARG A 70 -4.07 9.90 15.50
N ALA A 71 -3.95 10.55 16.66
CA ALA A 71 -4.88 11.61 17.05
C ALA A 71 -4.78 12.83 16.12
N ALA A 72 -3.57 13.20 15.68
CA ALA A 72 -3.35 14.27 14.72
C ALA A 72 -4.00 13.94 13.36
N ALA A 73 -3.73 12.76 12.79
CA ALA A 73 -4.32 12.32 11.53
C ALA A 73 -5.87 12.28 11.60
N ALA A 74 -6.42 11.75 12.69
CA ALA A 74 -7.85 11.72 12.93
C ALA A 74 -8.46 13.13 13.03
N THR A 75 -7.78 14.05 13.70
CA THR A 75 -8.21 15.45 13.85
C THR A 75 -8.21 16.17 12.51
N VAL A 76 -7.17 15.98 11.69
CA VAL A 76 -7.11 16.59 10.36
C VAL A 76 -8.23 16.04 9.47
N ALA A 77 -8.45 14.73 9.47
CA ALA A 77 -9.51 14.11 8.67
C ALA A 77 -10.91 14.56 9.11
N GLY A 78 -11.19 14.56 10.42
CA GLY A 78 -12.45 15.07 10.95
C GLY A 78 -12.66 16.56 10.66
N GLY A 79 -11.59 17.35 10.80
CA GLY A 79 -11.58 18.77 10.46
C GLY A 79 -11.86 19.03 8.98
N ALA A 80 -11.29 18.24 8.08
CA ALA A 80 -11.55 18.33 6.64
C ALA A 80 -13.03 18.07 6.31
N VAL A 81 -13.66 17.08 6.97
CA VAL A 81 -15.10 16.82 6.81
C VAL A 81 -15.94 18.01 7.26
N LEU A 82 -15.61 18.61 8.40
CA LEU A 82 -16.32 19.81 8.88
C LEU A 82 -16.11 21.01 7.96
N GLY A 83 -14.88 21.24 7.50
CA GLY A 83 -14.54 22.36 6.61
C GLY A 83 -15.17 22.24 5.22
N LEU A 84 -15.37 21.02 4.73
CA LEU A 84 -16.00 20.75 3.42
C LEU A 84 -17.51 20.49 3.51
N ALA A 85 -18.11 20.51 4.71
CA ALA A 85 -19.49 20.10 4.91
C ALA A 85 -20.49 20.91 4.08
N GLU A 86 -20.32 22.23 3.99
CA GLU A 86 -21.24 23.10 3.24
C GLU A 86 -21.16 22.87 1.73
N ALA A 87 -19.96 22.74 1.20
CA ALA A 87 -19.75 22.40 -0.21
C ALA A 87 -20.32 21.02 -0.53
N GLY A 88 -20.11 20.04 0.35
CA GLY A 88 -20.66 18.69 0.24
C GLY A 88 -22.19 18.68 0.24
N GLU A 89 -22.83 19.42 1.15
CA GLU A 89 -24.29 19.53 1.23
C GLU A 89 -24.88 20.24 -0.01
N ALA A 90 -24.22 21.27 -0.53
CA ALA A 90 -24.64 21.96 -1.76
C ALA A 90 -24.56 21.05 -2.99
N LEU A 91 -23.49 20.25 -3.08
CA LEU A 91 -23.31 19.25 -4.12
C LEU A 91 -24.37 18.15 -4.00
N ASP A 92 -24.60 17.61 -2.81
CA ASP A 92 -25.62 16.59 -2.52
C ASP A 92 -27.02 17.08 -2.96
N GLY A 93 -27.40 18.30 -2.59
CA GLY A 93 -28.67 18.89 -3.03
C GLY A 93 -28.76 19.06 -4.56
N THR A 94 -27.64 19.31 -5.24
CA THR A 94 -27.58 19.40 -6.70
C THR A 94 -27.75 18.04 -7.36
N LEU A 95 -27.09 17.01 -6.83
CA LEU A 95 -27.22 15.64 -7.32
C LEU A 95 -28.62 15.08 -7.07
N GLN A 96 -29.21 15.34 -5.89
CA GLN A 96 -30.58 14.93 -5.56
C GLN A 96 -31.60 15.54 -6.54
N ARG A 97 -31.49 16.85 -6.81
CA ARG A 97 -32.33 17.53 -7.81
C ARG A 97 -32.11 16.98 -9.22
N SER A 98 -30.87 16.67 -9.59
CA SER A 98 -30.54 16.06 -10.88
C SER A 98 -31.20 14.68 -11.05
N LEU A 99 -31.12 13.81 -10.03
CA LEU A 99 -31.77 12.50 -10.04
C LEU A 99 -33.29 12.60 -10.07
N ALA A 100 -33.88 13.53 -9.31
CA ALA A 100 -35.32 13.78 -9.34
C ALA A 100 -35.79 14.22 -10.73
N ARG A 101 -35.04 15.12 -11.40
CA ARG A 101 -35.31 15.53 -12.79
C ARG A 101 -35.21 14.39 -13.80
N ARG A 102 -34.38 13.37 -13.52
CA ARG A 102 -34.26 12.14 -14.32
C ARG A 102 -35.32 11.09 -13.97
N GLY A 103 -36.32 11.43 -13.15
CA GLY A 103 -37.45 10.54 -12.83
C GLY A 103 -37.19 9.54 -11.69
N VAL A 104 -36.06 9.66 -10.96
CA VAL A 104 -35.79 8.77 -9.83
C VAL A 104 -36.72 9.11 -8.67
N ARG A 105 -37.63 8.17 -8.34
CA ARG A 105 -38.65 8.35 -7.29
C ARG A 105 -38.08 8.43 -5.87
N ARG A 106 -36.93 7.78 -5.61
CA ARG A 106 -36.29 7.74 -4.28
C ARG A 106 -34.78 8.00 -4.36
N PRO A 107 -34.32 9.23 -4.67
CA PRO A 107 -32.90 9.54 -4.84
C PRO A 107 -32.03 9.19 -3.61
N ARG A 108 -32.56 9.34 -2.40
CA ARG A 108 -31.86 9.03 -1.14
C ARG A 108 -31.52 7.54 -0.99
N LEU A 109 -32.40 6.64 -1.45
CA LEU A 109 -32.08 5.21 -1.45
C LEU A 109 -30.95 4.87 -2.41
N VAL A 110 -30.88 5.58 -3.56
CA VAL A 110 -29.79 5.42 -4.52
C VAL A 110 -28.47 5.87 -3.90
N PHE A 111 -28.44 7.04 -3.26
CA PHE A 111 -27.23 7.50 -2.56
C PHE A 111 -26.82 6.53 -1.45
N ALA A 112 -27.76 6.08 -0.62
CA ALA A 112 -27.46 5.11 0.44
C ALA A 112 -26.86 3.81 -0.11
N ALA A 113 -27.42 3.26 -1.20
CA ALA A 113 -26.89 2.06 -1.84
C ALA A 113 -25.50 2.28 -2.45
N VAL A 114 -25.28 3.40 -3.13
CA VAL A 114 -23.98 3.75 -3.73
C VAL A 114 -22.92 3.97 -2.65
N THR A 115 -23.23 4.75 -1.62
CA THR A 115 -22.32 5.04 -0.50
C THR A 115 -21.99 3.76 0.26
N ALA A 116 -22.97 2.91 0.55
CA ALA A 116 -22.73 1.61 1.17
C ALA A 116 -21.85 0.71 0.30
N GLY A 117 -22.13 0.64 -1.01
CA GLY A 117 -21.33 -0.13 -1.96
C GLY A 117 -19.86 0.32 -2.00
N LEU A 118 -19.62 1.63 -2.05
CA LEU A 118 -18.28 2.21 -2.04
C LEU A 118 -17.56 1.97 -0.69
N ALA A 119 -18.23 2.19 0.43
CA ALA A 119 -17.67 1.93 1.76
C ALA A 119 -17.30 0.45 1.94
N PHE A 120 -18.15 -0.46 1.47
CA PHE A 120 -17.85 -1.89 1.47
C PHE A 120 -16.66 -2.23 0.56
N ALA A 121 -16.61 -1.62 -0.64
CA ALA A 121 -15.52 -1.83 -1.58
C ALA A 121 -14.16 -1.39 -1.02
N THR A 122 -14.11 -0.35 -0.18
CA THR A 122 -12.86 0.06 0.48
C THR A 122 -12.36 -0.93 1.53
N GLU A 123 -13.27 -1.71 2.14
CA GLU A 123 -12.94 -2.71 3.17
C GLU A 123 -12.68 -4.10 2.58
N LEU A 124 -13.12 -4.36 1.34
CA LEU A 124 -12.94 -5.66 0.65
C LEU A 124 -11.52 -6.19 0.70
N PRO A 125 -10.47 -5.41 0.38
CA PRO A 125 -9.15 -5.99 0.29
C PRO A 125 -8.57 -6.30 1.68
N ALA A 126 -9.04 -5.60 2.74
CA ALA A 126 -8.75 -5.93 4.14
C ALA A 126 -9.34 -7.29 4.55
N LEU A 127 -10.59 -7.52 4.17
CA LEU A 127 -11.28 -8.78 4.42
C LEU A 127 -10.63 -9.95 3.66
N LEU A 128 -10.19 -9.69 2.42
CA LEU A 128 -9.52 -10.70 1.59
C LEU A 128 -8.14 -11.07 2.11
N ALA A 129 -7.33 -10.11 2.57
CA ALA A 129 -6.01 -10.41 3.11
C ALA A 129 -6.11 -11.17 4.44
N ASN A 130 -7.03 -10.77 5.34
CA ASN A 130 -7.24 -11.47 6.61
C ASN A 130 -7.66 -12.93 6.42
N ARG A 131 -8.45 -13.24 5.37
CA ARG A 131 -8.78 -14.64 5.00
C ARG A 131 -7.58 -15.44 4.48
N ARG A 132 -6.58 -14.78 3.91
CA ARG A 132 -5.38 -15.41 3.35
C ARG A 132 -4.22 -15.47 4.37
N GLY A 133 -4.44 -15.01 5.61
CA GLY A 133 -3.38 -14.88 6.61
C GLY A 133 -2.35 -13.80 6.27
N VAL A 134 -2.67 -12.91 5.33
CA VAL A 134 -1.82 -11.80 4.88
C VAL A 134 -2.29 -10.54 5.60
N SER A 135 -1.37 -9.82 6.25
CA SER A 135 -1.68 -8.52 6.86
C SER A 135 -2.00 -7.50 5.76
N TYR A 136 -3.25 -7.05 5.68
CA TYR A 136 -3.64 -5.99 4.74
C TYR A 136 -3.14 -4.63 5.21
N ARG A 137 -2.32 -3.98 4.37
CA ARG A 137 -2.09 -2.54 4.45
C ARG A 137 -3.16 -1.85 3.59
N SER A 138 -4.02 -1.05 4.22
CA SER A 138 -5.09 -0.31 3.52
C SER A 138 -4.50 0.64 2.48
N GLY A 139 -4.70 0.32 1.20
CA GLY A 139 -4.26 1.11 0.06
C GLY A 139 -5.04 2.42 -0.15
N ASN A 140 -5.86 2.84 0.81
CA ASN A 140 -6.59 4.11 0.77
C ASN A 140 -5.76 5.32 1.25
N SER A 141 -4.45 5.17 1.42
CA SER A 141 -3.50 6.28 1.62
C SER A 141 -3.19 7.03 0.31
N GLN A 142 -4.20 7.28 -0.52
CA GLN A 142 -4.12 8.36 -1.52
C GLN A 142 -4.71 9.62 -0.89
N HIS A 143 -3.87 10.63 -0.72
CA HIS A 143 -4.15 11.95 -0.09
C HIS A 143 -4.16 11.98 1.44
N MET A 144 -2.98 11.81 2.04
CA MET A 144 -2.43 12.83 2.94
C MET A 144 -0.94 12.54 3.11
N ALA A 145 -0.08 13.37 2.51
CA ALA A 145 1.33 13.44 2.87
C ALA A 145 1.41 14.07 4.28
N VAL A 146 1.14 13.28 5.31
CA VAL A 146 1.75 13.51 6.61
C VAL A 146 3.08 12.79 6.53
N VAL A 147 4.15 13.57 6.55
CA VAL A 147 5.53 13.06 6.62
C VAL A 147 5.67 12.33 7.94
N ASP A 148 5.48 11.00 7.90
CA ASP A 148 5.72 10.14 9.05
C ASP A 148 7.17 9.66 9.08
N HIS A 149 7.74 9.72 10.28
CA HIS A 149 9.01 9.09 10.63
C HIS A 149 8.86 7.55 10.58
N VAL A 150 8.83 6.97 9.37
CA VAL A 150 9.00 5.53 9.22
C VAL A 150 10.38 5.18 9.76
N PRO A 151 10.52 4.25 10.72
CA PRO A 151 11.83 3.88 11.24
C PRO A 151 12.68 3.33 10.09
N PHE A 152 13.87 3.91 9.95
CA PHE A 152 14.85 3.49 8.96
C PHE A 152 15.76 2.44 9.60
N GLY A 153 15.80 1.26 8.98
CA GLY A 153 16.76 0.20 9.28
C GLY A 153 17.99 0.30 8.40
N GLU A 154 19.07 -0.34 8.82
CA GLU A 154 20.15 -0.65 7.88
C GLU A 154 19.65 -1.65 6.85
N VAL A 155 19.97 -1.42 5.57
CA VAL A 155 19.75 -2.42 4.53
C VAL A 155 20.53 -3.68 4.91
N PRO A 156 19.93 -4.88 4.90
CA PRO A 156 20.61 -6.12 5.22
C PRO A 156 21.92 -6.26 4.46
N GLU A 157 22.97 -6.73 5.13
CA GLU A 157 24.32 -6.81 4.55
C GLU A 157 24.34 -7.65 3.25
N GLY A 158 23.59 -8.76 3.23
CA GLY A 158 23.46 -9.57 2.02
C GLY A 158 22.69 -8.86 0.90
N ALA A 159 21.63 -8.10 1.20
CA ALA A 159 20.96 -7.27 0.20
C ALA A 159 21.90 -6.19 -0.37
N ARG A 160 22.68 -5.53 0.49
CA ARG A 160 23.68 -4.54 0.08
C ARG A 160 24.78 -5.17 -0.80
N THR A 161 25.19 -6.39 -0.47
CA THR A 161 26.14 -7.20 -1.26
C THR A 161 25.57 -7.56 -2.63
N LEU A 162 24.32 -8.00 -2.71
CA LEU A 162 23.64 -8.29 -3.98
C LEU A 162 23.52 -7.04 -4.86
N ILE A 163 23.04 -5.93 -4.28
CA ILE A 163 22.94 -4.64 -5.01
C ILE A 163 24.32 -4.24 -5.55
N THR A 164 25.37 -4.36 -4.74
CA THR A 164 26.74 -4.04 -5.18
C THR A 164 27.17 -4.93 -6.35
N GLY A 165 26.96 -6.25 -6.26
CA GLY A 165 27.25 -7.18 -7.35
C GLY A 165 26.48 -6.88 -8.63
N MET A 166 25.19 -6.52 -8.53
CA MET A 166 24.37 -6.12 -9.67
C MET A 166 24.91 -4.84 -10.34
N LEU A 167 25.25 -3.82 -9.55
CA LEU A 167 25.79 -2.55 -10.05
C LEU A 167 27.20 -2.68 -10.63
N ASP A 168 28.02 -3.60 -10.12
CA ASP A 168 29.38 -3.88 -10.61
C ASP A 168 29.38 -4.73 -11.88
N PHE A 169 28.38 -5.61 -12.04
CA PHE A 169 28.22 -6.44 -13.23
C PHE A 169 27.83 -5.62 -14.47
N SER A 170 27.12 -4.50 -14.29
CA SER A 170 26.66 -3.65 -15.38
C SER A 170 27.60 -2.48 -15.66
N ALA A 171 27.91 -2.27 -16.94
CA ALA A 171 28.52 -1.03 -17.43
C ALA A 171 27.49 0.11 -17.66
N ASP A 172 26.27 -0.02 -17.14
CA ASP A 172 25.21 0.99 -17.28
C ASP A 172 25.66 2.35 -16.72
N PRO A 173 25.45 3.47 -17.43
CA PRO A 173 25.84 4.79 -16.96
C PRO A 173 25.22 5.18 -15.61
N GLY A 174 24.05 4.61 -15.25
CA GLY A 174 23.40 4.82 -13.97
C GLY A 174 24.08 4.11 -12.80
N SER A 175 24.93 3.11 -13.04
CA SER A 175 25.56 2.29 -11.99
C SER A 175 26.40 3.11 -11.01
N GLU A 176 27.18 4.08 -11.49
CA GLU A 176 28.03 4.92 -10.64
C GLU A 176 27.20 5.79 -9.68
N ALA A 177 26.15 6.41 -10.20
CA ALA A 177 25.23 7.23 -9.40
C ALA A 177 24.53 6.39 -8.31
N LEU A 178 24.05 5.19 -8.65
CA LEU A 178 23.40 4.29 -7.70
C LEU A 178 24.38 3.77 -6.63
N ARG A 179 25.64 3.51 -7.00
CA ARG A 179 26.68 3.08 -6.05
C ARG A 179 26.98 4.17 -5.02
N ALA A 180 27.02 5.44 -5.45
CA ALA A 180 27.17 6.57 -4.53
C ALA A 180 26.00 6.69 -3.53
N GLN A 181 24.79 6.29 -3.94
CA GLN A 181 23.61 6.30 -3.07
C GLN A 181 23.58 5.17 -2.04
N LEU A 182 24.20 4.02 -2.33
CA LEU A 182 24.12 2.82 -1.50
C LEU A 182 24.64 3.02 -0.05
N ALA A 183 25.56 3.96 0.15
CA ALA A 183 26.06 4.33 1.48
C ALA A 183 24.99 5.02 2.36
N SER A 184 24.14 5.86 1.75
CA SER A 184 23.02 6.57 2.41
C SER A 184 21.71 5.77 2.33
N ALA A 185 21.70 4.65 1.61
CA ALA A 185 20.54 3.76 1.52
C ALA A 185 20.19 3.15 2.88
N ARG A 186 18.92 3.24 3.22
CA ARG A 186 18.30 2.65 4.40
C ARG A 186 17.09 1.85 3.98
N GLU A 187 16.85 0.77 4.72
CA GLU A 187 15.61 0.05 4.57
C GLU A 187 14.49 0.83 5.28
N ARG A 188 13.37 0.97 4.59
CA ARG A 188 12.14 1.44 5.22
C ARG A 188 11.50 0.25 5.94
N LEU A 189 11.72 0.16 7.26
CA LEU A 189 11.15 -0.92 8.06
C LEU A 189 9.66 -0.67 8.25
N GLY A 190 8.82 -1.60 7.76
CA GLY A 190 7.42 -1.65 8.13
C GLY A 190 7.16 -2.53 9.36
N ASP A 191 5.91 -2.57 9.82
CA ASP A 191 5.38 -3.41 10.91
C ASP A 191 5.81 -4.91 10.89
N GLY A 192 6.37 -5.43 9.79
CA GLY A 192 6.82 -6.82 9.62
C GLY A 192 8.33 -7.07 9.82
N GLY A 193 9.13 -6.03 10.10
CA GLY A 193 10.59 -6.14 10.18
C GLY A 193 11.27 -6.07 8.80
N SER A 194 12.58 -6.31 8.78
CA SER A 194 13.39 -6.27 7.56
C SER A 194 12.96 -7.35 6.56
N GLY A 195 12.83 -7.00 5.28
CA GLY A 195 12.46 -7.93 4.22
C GLY A 195 11.09 -8.58 4.43
N SER A 196 10.13 -7.88 5.01
CA SER A 196 8.76 -8.42 5.10
C SER A 196 8.22 -8.66 3.68
N PHE A 197 7.73 -9.87 3.41
CA PHE A 197 7.21 -10.34 2.11
C PHE A 197 8.30 -10.66 1.06
N ASP A 198 8.11 -10.17 -0.16
CA ASP A 198 8.96 -10.34 -1.35
C ASP A 198 9.81 -9.10 -1.66
N THR A 199 9.73 -8.05 -0.85
CA THR A 199 10.29 -6.74 -1.20
C THR A 199 10.99 -6.08 -0.01
N ILE A 200 12.16 -5.47 -0.27
CA ILE A 200 12.87 -4.56 0.63
C ILE A 200 12.72 -3.15 0.05
N ASP A 201 11.99 -2.29 0.75
CA ASP A 201 11.83 -0.89 0.38
C ASP A 201 13.07 -0.09 0.79
N ILE A 202 13.68 0.62 -0.16
CA ILE A 202 14.91 1.38 0.04
C ILE A 202 14.61 2.87 -0.02
N VAL A 203 15.16 3.61 0.95
CA VAL A 203 15.13 5.07 1.00
C VAL A 203 16.55 5.59 1.10
N VAL A 204 16.89 6.58 0.30
CA VAL A 204 18.17 7.29 0.35
C VAL A 204 17.95 8.58 1.12
N LEU A 205 18.54 8.71 2.32
CA LEU A 205 18.23 9.81 3.25
C LEU A 205 18.61 11.19 2.71
N ASP A 206 19.66 11.27 1.89
CA ASP A 206 20.17 12.52 1.27
C ASP A 206 20.03 12.52 -0.25
N ALA A 207 18.94 11.94 -0.78
CA ALA A 207 18.74 11.73 -2.22
C ALA A 207 18.85 13.01 -3.07
N GLU A 208 18.63 14.19 -2.49
CA GLU A 208 18.75 15.48 -3.20
C GLU A 208 20.21 15.91 -3.43
N ALA A 209 21.13 15.52 -2.55
CA ALA A 209 22.55 15.87 -2.65
C ALA A 209 23.38 14.84 -3.44
N LEU A 210 22.78 13.69 -3.78
CA LEU A 210 23.45 12.58 -4.44
C LEU A 210 23.12 12.52 -5.93
N PRO A 211 24.04 12.02 -6.79
CA PRO A 211 23.79 11.86 -8.21
C PRO A 211 22.58 10.96 -8.47
N ARG A 212 21.74 11.29 -9.45
CA ARG A 212 20.58 10.50 -9.85
C ARG A 212 20.87 9.70 -11.11
N ALA A 213 20.49 8.43 -11.11
CA ALA A 213 20.58 7.59 -12.29
C ALA A 213 19.58 8.03 -13.37
N VAL A 214 19.98 7.88 -14.63
CA VAL A 214 19.13 8.12 -15.81
C VAL A 214 19.04 6.80 -16.59
N PRO A 215 17.83 6.33 -16.93
CA PRO A 215 16.53 6.97 -16.69
C PRO A 215 16.08 6.92 -15.22
N HIS A 216 15.29 7.92 -14.81
CA HIS A 216 14.88 8.12 -13.42
C HIS A 216 13.88 7.07 -12.91
N ARG A 217 13.21 6.32 -13.78
CA ARG A 217 12.29 5.26 -13.35
C ARG A 217 12.45 4.06 -14.25
N GLN A 218 13.01 3.00 -13.70
CA GLN A 218 13.28 1.77 -14.44
C GLN A 218 13.49 0.60 -13.49
N GLN A 219 13.41 -0.60 -14.03
CA GLN A 219 14.06 -1.75 -13.42
C GLN A 219 15.50 -1.77 -13.89
N PHE A 220 16.44 -1.95 -12.97
CA PHE A 220 17.85 -2.07 -13.33
C PHE A 220 18.03 -3.34 -14.17
N PRO A 221 18.82 -3.29 -15.27
CA PRO A 221 18.84 -4.36 -16.27
C PRO A 221 19.55 -5.64 -15.82
N VAL A 222 20.19 -5.63 -14.65
CA VAL A 222 20.83 -6.83 -14.08
C VAL A 222 19.90 -7.50 -13.10
N VAL A 223 19.77 -8.81 -13.20
CA VAL A 223 19.11 -9.66 -12.21
C VAL A 223 20.13 -10.54 -11.50
N ALA A 224 19.83 -10.89 -10.25
CA ALA A 224 20.66 -11.79 -9.44
C ALA A 224 19.89 -13.09 -9.18
N GLU A 225 20.42 -14.21 -9.65
CA GLU A 225 19.81 -15.53 -9.54
C GLU A 225 20.62 -16.40 -8.57
N PHE A 226 19.93 -17.10 -7.66
CA PHE A 226 20.58 -18.05 -6.75
C PHE A 226 19.62 -19.15 -6.31
N ALA A 227 20.15 -20.27 -5.85
CA ALA A 227 19.36 -21.27 -5.16
C ALA A 227 19.28 -20.93 -3.67
N ASP A 228 18.07 -20.92 -3.13
CA ASP A 228 17.83 -20.74 -1.70
C ASP A 228 18.64 -21.77 -0.89
N PRO A 229 19.54 -21.37 0.02
CA PRO A 229 20.43 -22.30 0.71
C PRO A 229 19.71 -23.36 1.55
N ASN A 230 18.49 -23.07 2.00
CA ASN A 230 17.71 -23.96 2.86
C ASN A 230 16.82 -24.89 2.04
N THR A 231 16.23 -24.39 0.95
CA THR A 231 15.24 -25.16 0.16
C THR A 231 15.76 -25.65 -1.18
N GLY A 232 16.90 -25.14 -1.66
CA GLY A 232 17.42 -25.37 -3.00
C GLY A 232 16.58 -24.75 -4.13
N SER A 233 15.52 -24.02 -3.79
CA SER A 233 14.59 -23.44 -4.77
C SER A 233 15.24 -22.25 -5.49
N PRO A 234 15.05 -22.09 -6.80
CA PRO A 234 15.58 -20.94 -7.53
C PRO A 234 14.88 -19.66 -7.08
N ARG A 235 15.67 -18.60 -6.88
CA ARG A 235 15.26 -17.24 -6.54
C ARG A 235 15.81 -16.28 -7.57
N VAL A 236 15.03 -15.26 -7.92
CA VAL A 236 15.45 -14.18 -8.81
C VAL A 236 15.26 -12.85 -8.09
N VAL A 237 16.32 -12.07 -7.99
CA VAL A 237 16.32 -10.76 -7.34
C VAL A 237 16.45 -9.65 -8.37
N ARG A 238 15.59 -8.63 -8.22
CA ARG A 238 15.44 -7.50 -9.14
C ARG A 238 15.56 -6.19 -8.39
N LEU A 239 16.27 -5.24 -8.98
CA LEU A 239 16.49 -3.90 -8.42
C LEU A 239 15.62 -2.87 -9.14
N GLY A 240 14.78 -2.16 -8.40
CA GLY A 240 13.94 -1.08 -8.90
C GLY A 240 14.53 0.30 -8.60
N ILE A 241 14.40 1.21 -9.58
CA ILE A 241 14.84 2.60 -9.52
C ILE A 241 13.62 3.50 -9.69
N ASP A 242 13.47 4.47 -8.79
CA ASP A 242 12.44 5.51 -8.86
C ASP A 242 13.02 6.88 -8.54
N GLY A 243 12.59 7.91 -9.28
CA GLY A 243 13.20 9.25 -9.23
C GLY A 243 14.72 9.30 -9.49
N GLY A 244 15.33 8.27 -10.06
CA GLY A 244 16.78 8.14 -10.25
C GLY A 244 17.51 7.68 -8.99
N SER A 245 16.79 7.13 -8.02
CA SER A 245 17.34 6.62 -6.77
C SER A 245 17.03 5.13 -6.56
N LEU A 246 17.87 4.46 -5.76
CA LEU A 246 17.58 3.12 -5.25
C LEU A 246 16.23 3.14 -4.51
N ALA A 247 15.27 2.34 -4.96
CA ALA A 247 13.90 2.39 -4.46
C ALA A 247 13.42 1.07 -3.85
N GLN A 248 13.70 -0.06 -4.50
CA GLN A 248 13.22 -1.36 -4.02
C GLN A 248 14.11 -2.50 -4.50
N LEU A 249 14.24 -3.54 -3.67
CA LEU A 249 14.82 -4.83 -4.05
C LEU A 249 13.71 -5.89 -3.91
N THR A 250 13.38 -6.59 -4.99
CA THR A 250 12.29 -7.59 -5.01
C THR A 250 12.87 -8.98 -5.26
N ILE A 251 12.36 -9.98 -4.56
CA ILE A 251 12.69 -11.40 -4.74
C ILE A 251 11.49 -12.17 -5.27
N GLU A 252 11.69 -12.82 -6.41
CA GLU A 252 10.74 -13.73 -7.03
C GLU A 252 11.14 -15.17 -6.74
N ALA A 253 10.14 -16.05 -6.62
CA ALA A 253 10.30 -17.47 -6.41
C ALA A 253 9.58 -18.25 -7.49
N ASP A 254 10.06 -19.45 -7.81
CA ASP A 254 9.32 -20.37 -8.69
C ASP A 254 7.96 -20.74 -8.05
N ASP A 255 6.96 -21.00 -8.90
CA ASP A 255 5.56 -21.29 -8.52
C ASP A 255 5.45 -22.45 -7.51
N ARG A 256 6.47 -23.32 -7.44
CA ARG A 256 6.56 -24.44 -6.50
C ARG A 256 6.95 -24.04 -5.06
N ALA A 257 7.54 -22.86 -4.89
CA ALA A 257 8.01 -22.32 -3.60
C ALA A 257 7.10 -21.19 -3.06
N ALA A 258 5.98 -20.91 -3.74
CA ALA A 258 5.03 -19.84 -3.43
C ALA A 258 4.26 -20.03 -2.09
N ASP A 259 4.38 -21.19 -1.44
CA ASP A 259 3.70 -21.50 -0.18
C ASP A 259 4.47 -21.01 1.07
N SER A 260 5.68 -20.45 0.92
CA SER A 260 6.41 -19.84 2.05
C SER A 260 6.00 -18.38 2.27
N PRO A 261 5.55 -17.99 3.47
CA PRO A 261 5.25 -16.59 3.80
C PRO A 261 6.49 -15.69 3.87
N TRP A 262 7.69 -16.28 3.85
CA TRP A 262 8.97 -15.58 3.86
C TRP A 262 9.78 -16.03 2.64
N LEU A 263 10.00 -15.10 1.71
CA LEU A 263 10.70 -15.39 0.44
C LEU A 263 12.19 -15.06 0.51
N TRP A 264 12.57 -14.15 1.41
CA TRP A 264 13.97 -13.85 1.68
C TRP A 264 14.64 -15.01 2.45
N PRO A 265 15.87 -15.37 2.07
CA PRO A 265 16.56 -16.46 2.75
C PRO A 265 17.00 -16.03 4.14
N GLU A 266 16.90 -16.93 5.13
CA GLU A 266 17.45 -16.70 6.47
C GLU A 266 18.97 -16.49 6.42
N ARG A 267 19.63 -17.10 5.43
CA ARG A 267 21.03 -16.94 5.11
C ARG A 267 21.19 -16.41 3.69
N TRP A 268 21.75 -15.21 3.57
CA TRP A 268 22.07 -14.62 2.26
C TRP A 268 23.10 -15.48 1.49
N PRO A 269 22.97 -15.60 0.16
CA PRO A 269 23.92 -16.34 -0.66
C PRO A 269 25.28 -15.62 -0.68
N ALA A 270 26.36 -16.39 -0.76
CA ALA A 270 27.67 -15.82 -1.06
C ALA A 270 27.70 -15.33 -2.51
N LEU A 271 28.52 -14.32 -2.85
CA LEU A 271 28.62 -13.82 -4.23
C LEU A 271 28.99 -14.90 -5.26
N ALA A 272 29.76 -15.92 -4.84
CA ALA A 272 30.11 -17.06 -5.69
C ALA A 272 28.93 -18.01 -5.96
N GLU A 273 27.86 -17.92 -5.17
CA GLU A 273 26.62 -18.71 -5.32
C GLU A 273 25.56 -17.94 -6.13
N VAL A 274 25.84 -16.69 -6.51
CA VAL A 274 24.94 -15.81 -7.24
C VAL A 274 25.38 -15.74 -8.69
N THR A 275 24.43 -15.95 -9.60
CA THR A 275 24.62 -15.73 -11.03
C THR A 275 23.97 -14.40 -11.41
N PHE A 276 24.76 -13.47 -11.95
CA PHE A 276 24.25 -12.21 -12.50
C PHE A 276 24.02 -12.36 -14.00
N SER A 277 22.87 -11.88 -14.48
CA SER A 277 22.55 -11.88 -15.91
C SER A 277 21.93 -10.54 -16.30
N VAL A 278 22.17 -10.09 -17.54
CA VAL A 278 21.49 -8.91 -18.11
C VAL A 278 20.17 -9.38 -18.68
N GLU A 279 19.07 -8.82 -18.19
CA GLU A 279 17.75 -9.07 -18.74
C GLU A 279 17.62 -8.34 -20.08
N GLY A 280 17.67 -9.12 -21.17
CA GLY A 280 17.37 -8.60 -22.50
C GLY A 280 15.93 -8.11 -22.56
N SER A 281 15.68 -7.02 -23.30
CA SER A 281 14.34 -6.50 -23.57
C SER A 281 13.52 -7.44 -24.44
N GLU A 282 13.15 -8.61 -23.92
CA GLU A 282 12.00 -9.35 -24.41
C GLU A 282 10.87 -9.20 -23.40
N PRO A 283 9.68 -8.75 -23.83
CA PRO A 283 8.52 -8.79 -22.97
C PRO A 283 8.27 -10.27 -22.63
N VAL A 284 8.34 -10.62 -21.35
CA VAL A 284 7.91 -11.92 -20.82
C VAL A 284 6.41 -12.06 -21.08
N ASN A 285 6.07 -12.42 -22.30
CA ASN A 285 4.74 -12.79 -22.69
C ASN A 285 4.56 -14.22 -22.19
N SER A 286 4.25 -14.34 -20.90
CA SER A 286 3.99 -15.61 -20.20
C SER A 286 2.92 -16.45 -20.89
N ARG A 287 2.10 -15.86 -21.78
CA ARG A 287 1.21 -16.58 -22.71
C ARG A 287 1.92 -17.27 -23.87
N ALA A 288 2.94 -16.65 -24.47
CA ALA A 288 3.69 -17.23 -25.59
C ALA A 288 4.52 -18.44 -25.15
N ALA A 289 5.16 -18.37 -23.97
CA ALA A 289 5.88 -19.50 -23.37
C ALA A 289 4.93 -20.66 -22.98
N LYS A 290 3.70 -20.34 -22.52
CA LYS A 290 2.66 -21.35 -22.26
C LYS A 290 2.15 -22.01 -23.54
N LEU A 291 1.96 -21.24 -24.61
CA LEU A 291 1.51 -21.74 -25.91
C LEU A 291 2.58 -22.61 -26.59
N ALA A 292 3.86 -22.24 -26.51
CA ALA A 292 4.96 -23.05 -27.03
C ALA A 292 5.11 -24.38 -26.28
N ARG A 293 4.91 -24.41 -24.96
CA ARG A 293 4.90 -25.66 -24.18
C ARG A 293 3.66 -26.53 -24.44
N ALA A 294 2.53 -25.93 -24.80
CA ALA A 294 1.34 -26.67 -25.19
C ALA A 294 1.44 -27.25 -26.61
N ALA A 295 2.18 -26.59 -27.52
CA ALA A 295 2.36 -27.01 -28.90
C ALA A 295 3.48 -28.06 -29.10
N GLY A 296 4.31 -28.33 -28.08
CA GLY A 296 5.40 -29.31 -28.13
C GLY A 296 5.08 -30.69 -27.56
N ARG A 297 3.79 -30.99 -27.31
CA ARG A 297 3.32 -32.31 -26.91
C ARG A 297 2.30 -32.81 -27.94
N ASP A 298 2.82 -33.30 -29.05
CA ASP A 298 2.17 -34.30 -29.92
C ASP A 298 3.23 -35.32 -30.34
#